data_AF-A0A936QPP1-F1
#
_entry.id   AF-A0A936QPP1-F1
#
_cell.length_a   1.000
_cell.length_b   1.000
_cell.length_c   1.000
_cell.angle_alpha   90.00
_cell.angle_beta   90.00
_cell.angle_gamma   90.00
#
_symmetry.space_group_name_H-M   'P 1'
#
loop_
_entity.id
_entity.type
_entity.pdbx_description
1 polymer ?
#
loop_
_entity_poly.entity_id
_entity_poly.type
_entity_poly.pdbx_seq_one_letter_code
_entity_poly.pdbx_strand_id
1 'polypeptide(L)'
;MVHEAKKKARDPRDLIIEVMAGKSGMKQDVFARTKEAFALLKELLQELAGELADDIAKKDPRLVVEYTDQGALSCRLKTAGDTVIFTMHTNVFLLDQSNSLWKTSYLGDDDMRGYFGVINVYNFLSDSFAFDRERDLGYLVARVFLNKEGHFFVQGKKQLGFLYNDLADNVLERGQMKALLCSIVLYVLDFDLLAPPYDQVSQVTVEDMKQLGAHSVLSTGKRLGFRFQADADDVT
;
A
#
# COMPACT_ATOMS: atom_id res chain seq x y z
N MET A 1 -41.17 -8.27 47.87
CA MET A 1 -41.30 -9.16 46.70
C MET A 1 -40.56 -8.51 45.54
N VAL A 2 -39.45 -9.10 45.14
CA VAL A 2 -38.52 -8.59 44.14
C VAL A 2 -39.13 -8.82 42.76
N HIS A 3 -39.40 -7.76 42.01
CA HIS A 3 -39.73 -7.84 40.59
C HIS A 3 -38.42 -7.88 39.81
N GLU A 4 -37.94 -9.09 39.52
CA GLU A 4 -36.94 -9.31 38.47
C GLU A 4 -37.59 -9.02 37.11
N ALA A 5 -37.23 -7.89 36.52
CA ALA A 5 -37.54 -7.60 35.13
C ALA A 5 -36.77 -8.59 34.24
N LYS A 6 -37.44 -9.66 33.81
CA LYS A 6 -36.95 -10.55 32.74
C LYS A 6 -36.66 -9.71 31.49
N LYS A 7 -35.38 -9.52 31.19
CA LYS A 7 -34.89 -8.90 29.94
C LYS A 7 -35.44 -9.72 28.77
N LYS A 8 -36.42 -9.17 28.04
CA LYS A 8 -37.05 -9.80 26.87
C LYS A 8 -35.94 -10.12 25.86
N ALA A 9 -35.83 -11.38 25.42
CA ALA A 9 -34.87 -11.75 24.38
C ALA A 9 -35.16 -10.93 23.12
N ARG A 10 -34.14 -10.22 22.61
CA ARG A 10 -34.28 -9.40 21.39
C ARG A 10 -34.57 -10.32 20.20
N ASP A 11 -35.48 -9.90 19.31
CA ASP A 11 -35.77 -10.61 18.06
C ASP A 11 -34.47 -10.69 17.24
N PRO A 12 -34.06 -11.88 16.76
CA PRO A 12 -32.93 -12.04 15.86
C PRO A 12 -32.95 -11.08 14.67
N ARG A 13 -34.13 -10.73 14.14
CA ARG A 13 -34.27 -9.76 13.05
C ARG A 13 -33.82 -8.36 13.47
N ASP A 14 -34.20 -7.92 14.66
CA ASP A 14 -33.82 -6.59 15.17
C ASP A 14 -32.31 -6.52 15.44
N LEU A 15 -31.72 -7.60 15.94
CA LEU A 15 -30.27 -7.73 16.12
C LEU A 15 -29.52 -7.66 14.78
N ILE A 16 -30.04 -8.30 13.73
CA ILE A 16 -29.45 -8.23 12.38
C ILE A 16 -29.47 -6.79 11.87
N ILE A 17 -30.60 -6.09 12.00
CA ILE A 17 -30.74 -4.70 11.56
C ILE A 17 -29.78 -3.78 12.33
N GLU A 18 -29.66 -3.95 13.65
CA GLU A 18 -28.74 -3.18 14.51
C GLU A 18 -27.28 -3.39 14.08
N VAL A 19 -26.86 -4.64 13.86
CA VAL A 19 -25.49 -4.95 13.42
C VAL A 19 -25.21 -4.44 12.00
N MET A 20 -26.17 -4.56 11.09
CA MET A 20 -26.04 -4.03 9.72
C MET A 20 -25.92 -2.51 9.74
N ALA A 21 -26.81 -1.82 10.46
CA ALA A 21 -26.79 -0.36 10.55
C ALA A 21 -25.48 0.16 11.16
N GLY A 22 -24.95 -0.52 12.18
CA GLY A 22 -23.68 -0.15 12.80
C GLY A 22 -22.47 -0.54 11.93
N LYS A 23 -22.15 -1.83 11.87
CA LYS A 23 -20.89 -2.32 11.30
C LYS A 23 -20.84 -2.22 9.78
N SER A 24 -21.93 -2.53 9.09
CA SER A 24 -21.96 -2.42 7.63
C SER A 24 -22.03 -0.96 7.19
N GLY A 25 -22.77 -0.12 7.92
CA GLY A 25 -22.79 1.34 7.72
C GLY A 25 -21.39 1.93 7.81
N MET A 26 -20.70 1.69 8.93
CA MET A 26 -19.32 2.18 9.12
C MET A 26 -18.37 1.70 8.01
N LYS A 27 -18.48 0.46 7.52
CA LYS A 27 -17.64 -0.01 6.40
C LYS A 27 -17.90 0.77 5.11
N GLN A 28 -19.15 1.19 4.87
CA GLN A 28 -19.47 2.06 3.73
C GLN A 28 -18.82 3.44 3.92
N ASP A 29 -18.84 3.99 5.13
CA ASP A 29 -18.20 5.28 5.43
C ASP A 29 -16.68 5.22 5.19
N VAL A 30 -16.01 4.19 5.68
CA VAL A 30 -14.57 3.97 5.46
C VAL A 30 -14.26 3.83 3.96
N PHE A 31 -15.06 3.06 3.22
CA PHE A 31 -14.87 2.89 1.78
C PHE A 31 -15.04 4.21 1.03
N ALA A 32 -16.08 4.99 1.35
CA ALA A 32 -16.32 6.30 0.74
C ALA A 32 -15.16 7.25 1.00
N ARG A 33 -14.69 7.34 2.25
CA ARG A 33 -13.53 8.16 2.63
C ARG A 33 -12.24 7.75 1.94
N THR A 34 -12.01 6.45 1.84
CA THR A 34 -10.82 5.92 1.13
C THR A 34 -10.86 6.26 -0.35
N LYS A 35 -12.04 6.21 -0.98
CA LYS A 35 -12.23 6.60 -2.38
C LYS A 35 -11.97 8.09 -2.60
N GLU A 36 -12.45 8.95 -1.71
CA GLU A 36 -12.16 10.39 -1.74
C GLU A 36 -10.66 10.66 -1.60
N ALA A 37 -10.01 10.03 -0.63
CA ALA A 37 -8.57 10.15 -0.43
C ALA A 37 -7.77 9.63 -1.62
N PHE A 38 -8.20 8.54 -2.26
CA PHE A 38 -7.54 8.01 -3.46
C PHE A 38 -7.71 8.94 -4.67
N ALA A 39 -8.85 9.62 -4.80
CA ALA A 39 -9.03 10.64 -5.83
C ALA A 39 -8.08 11.82 -5.63
N LEU A 40 -7.94 12.31 -4.39
CA LEU A 40 -6.97 13.36 -4.05
C LEU A 40 -5.53 12.90 -4.29
N LEU A 41 -5.20 11.66 -3.94
CA LEU A 41 -3.90 11.06 -4.22
C LEU A 41 -3.60 11.10 -5.72
N LYS A 42 -4.55 10.70 -6.57
CA LYS A 42 -4.40 10.70 -8.03
C LYS A 42 -4.14 12.09 -8.59
N GLU A 43 -4.88 13.10 -8.13
CA GLU A 43 -4.70 14.49 -8.51
C GLU A 43 -3.28 14.98 -8.15
N LEU A 44 -2.88 14.80 -6.90
CA LEU A 44 -1.56 15.24 -6.42
C LEU A 44 -0.42 14.48 -7.10
N LEU A 45 -0.60 13.20 -7.40
CA LEU A 45 0.40 12.40 -8.09
C LEU A 45 0.57 12.85 -9.54
N GLN A 46 -0.52 13.24 -10.21
CA GLN A 46 -0.47 13.82 -11.55
C GLN A 46 0.22 15.18 -11.56
N GLU A 47 -0.09 16.05 -10.60
CA GLU A 47 0.60 17.34 -10.41
C GLU A 47 2.10 17.13 -10.21
N LEU A 48 2.47 16.26 -9.26
CA LEU A 48 3.86 15.93 -8.96
C LEU A 48 4.60 15.36 -10.18
N ALA A 49 3.95 14.47 -10.94
CA ALA A 49 4.54 13.90 -12.16
C ALA A 49 4.85 14.97 -13.20
N GLY A 50 3.95 15.95 -13.39
CA GLY A 50 4.16 17.07 -14.30
C GLY A 50 5.31 17.97 -13.87
N GLU A 51 5.32 18.36 -12.58
CA GLU A 51 6.41 19.16 -11.99
C GLU A 51 7.77 18.46 -12.19
N LEU A 52 7.86 17.17 -11.89
CA LEU A 52 9.09 16.38 -12.02
C LEU A 52 9.51 16.17 -13.48
N ALA A 53 8.56 15.93 -14.39
CA ALA A 53 8.85 15.75 -15.81
C ALA A 53 9.47 17.01 -16.43
N ASP A 54 8.92 18.18 -16.12
CA ASP A 54 9.44 19.46 -16.62
C ASP A 54 10.85 19.75 -16.09
N ASP A 55 11.10 19.49 -14.80
CA ASP A 55 12.39 19.75 -14.19
C ASP A 55 13.47 18.74 -14.57
N ILE A 56 13.10 17.47 -14.77
CA ILE A 56 14.05 16.45 -15.18
C ILE A 56 14.41 16.58 -16.66
N ALA A 57 13.47 16.94 -17.53
CA ALA A 57 13.73 17.14 -18.95
C ALA A 57 14.77 18.24 -19.21
N LYS A 58 14.83 19.27 -18.34
CA LYS A 58 15.86 20.32 -18.37
C LYS A 58 17.25 19.82 -17.95
N LYS A 59 17.32 18.76 -17.14
CA LYS A 59 18.56 18.21 -16.57
C LYS A 59 19.11 17.03 -17.37
N ASP A 60 18.26 16.06 -17.69
CA ASP A 60 18.59 14.89 -18.51
C ASP A 60 17.35 14.44 -19.30
N PRO A 61 17.32 14.64 -20.63
CA PRO A 61 16.17 14.31 -21.48
C PRO A 61 15.91 12.81 -21.61
N ARG A 62 16.81 11.94 -21.13
CA ARG A 62 16.62 10.48 -21.16
C ARG A 62 15.73 10.00 -20.01
N LEU A 63 15.60 10.79 -18.95
CA LEU A 63 14.80 10.42 -17.78
C LEU A 63 13.34 10.79 -18.02
N VAL A 64 12.48 9.78 -18.02
CA VAL A 64 11.04 9.93 -18.26
C VAL A 64 10.30 9.83 -16.94
N VAL A 65 9.43 10.81 -16.67
CA VAL A 65 8.44 10.77 -15.60
C VAL A 65 7.06 10.85 -16.22
N GLU A 66 6.18 9.89 -15.91
CA GLU A 66 4.87 9.82 -16.52
C GLU A 66 3.82 9.32 -15.52
N TYR A 67 2.70 10.04 -15.44
CA TYR A 67 1.51 9.59 -14.71
C TYR A 67 0.53 8.90 -15.67
N THR A 68 0.01 7.74 -15.26
CA THR A 68 -1.08 7.05 -15.96
C THR A 68 -2.23 6.78 -14.99
N ASP A 69 -3.42 7.26 -15.34
CA ASP A 69 -4.66 6.81 -14.68
C ASP A 69 -5.04 5.40 -15.17
N GLN A 70 -5.28 4.46 -14.24
CA GLN A 70 -5.68 3.08 -14.53
C GLN A 70 -7.06 2.76 -13.96
N GLY A 71 -7.95 3.75 -13.98
CA GLY A 71 -9.34 3.62 -13.57
C GLY A 71 -9.58 4.04 -12.12
N ALA A 72 -10.72 3.62 -11.58
CA ALA A 72 -11.20 4.12 -10.28
C ALA A 72 -10.34 3.70 -9.09
N LEU A 73 -9.59 2.59 -9.20
CA LEU A 73 -8.91 1.94 -8.07
C LEU A 73 -7.41 1.79 -8.28
N SER A 74 -6.86 2.28 -9.41
CA SER A 74 -5.44 2.17 -9.70
C SER A 74 -4.92 3.40 -10.44
N CYS A 75 -3.68 3.78 -10.15
CA CYS A 75 -2.90 4.71 -10.95
C CYS A 75 -1.42 4.32 -10.88
N ARG A 76 -0.65 4.84 -11.83
CA ARG A 76 0.76 4.50 -12.00
C ARG A 76 1.59 5.76 -12.19
N LEU A 77 2.77 5.77 -11.57
CA LEU A 77 3.82 6.74 -11.80
C LEU A 77 5.05 6.00 -12.33
N LYS A 78 5.49 6.31 -13.54
CA LYS A 78 6.77 5.89 -14.07
C LYS A 78 7.83 6.91 -13.68
N THR A 79 8.95 6.46 -13.12
CA THR A 79 10.11 7.29 -12.76
C THR A 79 11.39 6.63 -13.27
N ALA A 80 11.87 7.06 -14.44
CA ALA A 80 13.06 6.52 -15.09
C ALA A 80 13.04 4.97 -15.18
N GLY A 81 13.82 4.28 -14.34
CA GLY A 81 13.94 2.81 -14.31
C GLY A 81 12.80 2.09 -13.58
N ASP A 82 11.99 2.81 -12.79
CA ASP A 82 10.99 2.24 -11.89
C ASP A 82 9.58 2.66 -12.27
N THR A 83 8.63 1.83 -11.87
CA THR A 83 7.20 2.02 -12.06
C THR A 83 6.50 1.77 -10.74
N VAL A 84 5.97 2.84 -10.15
CA VAL A 84 5.22 2.82 -8.90
C VAL A 84 3.73 2.70 -9.20
N ILE A 85 3.07 1.68 -8.66
CA ILE A 85 1.63 1.46 -8.84
C ILE A 85 0.92 1.62 -7.50
N PHE A 86 -0.05 2.51 -7.48
CA PHE A 86 -0.93 2.75 -6.34
C PHE A 86 -2.26 2.05 -6.59
N THR A 87 -2.69 1.20 -5.65
CA THR A 87 -3.93 0.43 -5.76
C THR A 87 -4.77 0.59 -4.51
N MET A 88 -6.03 1.01 -4.67
CA MET A 88 -7.00 1.05 -3.59
C MET A 88 -7.71 -0.30 -3.48
N HIS A 89 -7.72 -0.89 -2.28
CA HIS A 89 -8.48 -2.11 -2.03
C HIS A 89 -9.97 -1.82 -1.87
N THR A 90 -10.83 -2.73 -2.33
CA THR A 90 -12.30 -2.57 -2.23
C THR A 90 -12.86 -2.92 -0.86
N ASN A 91 -12.15 -3.76 -0.11
CA ASN A 91 -12.56 -4.21 1.21
C ASN A 91 -12.02 -3.31 2.32
N VAL A 92 -12.77 -3.24 3.41
CA VAL A 92 -12.39 -2.62 4.69
C VAL A 92 -11.89 -3.68 5.65
N PHE A 93 -10.77 -3.41 6.29
CA PHE A 93 -10.06 -4.34 7.18
C PHE A 93 -10.12 -3.86 8.62
N LEU A 94 -10.28 -4.78 9.56
CA LEU A 94 -10.11 -4.52 10.99
C LEU A 94 -8.63 -4.70 11.33
N LEU A 95 -8.06 -3.74 12.06
CA LEU A 95 -6.70 -3.83 12.55
C LEU A 95 -6.56 -5.02 13.52
N ASP A 96 -5.46 -5.77 13.41
CA ASP A 96 -5.20 -6.90 14.30
C ASP A 96 -5.13 -6.43 15.76
N GLN A 97 -5.75 -7.17 16.68
CA GLN A 97 -5.84 -6.82 18.10
C GLN A 97 -4.48 -6.81 18.81
N SER A 98 -3.46 -7.47 18.23
CA SER A 98 -2.08 -7.40 18.71
C SER A 98 -1.36 -6.08 18.36
N ASN A 99 -1.95 -5.26 17.48
CA ASN A 99 -1.34 -4.01 17.05
C ASN A 99 -1.27 -2.99 18.21
N SER A 100 -0.12 -2.33 18.37
CA SER A 100 0.12 -1.36 19.45
C SER A 100 -0.81 -0.15 19.40
N LEU A 101 -1.38 0.19 18.23
CA LEU A 101 -2.32 1.30 18.07
C LEU A 101 -3.58 1.12 18.91
N TRP A 102 -3.99 -0.12 19.23
CA TRP A 102 -5.13 -0.39 20.13
C TRP A 102 -4.90 0.09 21.57
N LYS A 103 -3.64 0.35 21.95
CA LYS A 103 -3.29 0.90 23.26
C LYS A 103 -3.44 2.43 23.32
N THR A 104 -3.65 3.08 22.18
CA THR A 104 -3.90 4.53 22.13
C THR A 104 -5.32 4.82 22.61
N SER A 105 -5.53 5.96 23.27
CA SER A 105 -6.87 6.40 23.66
C SER A 105 -7.79 6.54 22.45
N TYR A 106 -7.25 6.98 21.31
CA TYR A 106 -8.01 7.17 20.08
C TYR A 106 -8.79 5.91 19.64
N LEU A 107 -8.11 4.75 19.58
CA LEU A 107 -8.78 3.48 19.27
C LEU A 107 -9.48 2.86 20.48
N GLY A 108 -8.98 3.07 21.70
CA GLY A 108 -9.60 2.55 22.91
C GLY A 108 -10.97 3.17 23.23
N ASP A 109 -11.21 4.40 22.79
CA ASP A 109 -12.47 5.12 23.01
C ASP A 109 -13.59 4.68 22.05
N ASP A 110 -13.26 4.17 20.86
CA ASP A 110 -14.23 3.66 19.87
C ASP A 110 -13.63 2.56 18.99
N ASP A 111 -14.01 1.30 19.27
CA ASP A 111 -13.60 0.12 18.50
C ASP A 111 -13.88 0.21 17.00
N MET A 112 -14.88 1.01 16.59
CA MET A 112 -15.22 1.19 15.17
C MET A 112 -14.18 2.03 14.43
N ARG A 113 -13.27 2.74 15.12
CA ARG A 113 -12.12 3.42 14.52
C ARG A 113 -11.02 2.47 14.08
N GLY A 114 -11.05 1.22 14.52
CA GLY A 114 -10.10 0.17 14.14
C GLY A 114 -10.30 -0.38 12.72
N TYR A 115 -11.27 0.13 11.96
CA TYR A 115 -11.56 -0.29 10.59
C TYR A 115 -10.96 0.69 9.59
N PHE A 116 -10.20 0.14 8.64
CA PHE A 116 -9.42 0.91 7.68
C PHE A 116 -9.66 0.44 6.25
N GLY A 117 -9.75 1.39 5.34
CA GLY A 117 -9.48 1.16 3.92
C GLY A 117 -7.98 1.17 3.69
N VAL A 118 -7.55 0.54 2.60
CA VAL A 118 -6.13 0.29 2.32
C VAL A 118 -5.79 0.75 0.92
N ILE A 119 -4.72 1.52 0.80
CA ILE A 119 -4.04 1.83 -0.47
C ILE A 119 -2.67 1.15 -0.43
N ASN A 120 -2.44 0.20 -1.32
CA ASN A 120 -1.16 -0.47 -1.48
C ASN A 120 -0.33 0.24 -2.54
N VAL A 121 0.98 0.35 -2.27
CA VAL A 121 1.95 0.95 -3.17
C VAL A 121 3.01 -0.07 -3.50
N TYR A 122 3.13 -0.40 -4.78
CA TYR A 122 4.08 -1.37 -5.29
C TYR A 122 5.14 -0.70 -6.17
N ASN A 123 6.39 -1.13 -6.03
CA ASN A 123 7.44 -0.81 -6.99
C ASN A 123 7.69 -1.99 -7.94
N PHE A 124 7.85 -1.69 -9.22
CA PHE A 124 8.19 -2.61 -10.28
C PHE A 124 9.27 -1.99 -11.17
N LEU A 125 10.04 -2.84 -11.88
CA LEU A 125 10.93 -2.34 -12.91
C LEU A 125 10.11 -1.88 -14.11
N SER A 126 10.41 -0.70 -14.64
CA SER A 126 9.78 -0.18 -15.86
C SER A 126 9.97 -1.12 -17.05
N ASP A 127 11.13 -1.77 -17.14
CA ASP A 127 11.44 -2.77 -18.17
C ASP A 127 10.51 -3.99 -18.11
N SER A 128 9.93 -4.29 -16.93
CA SER A 128 8.98 -5.41 -16.81
C SER A 128 7.73 -5.15 -17.64
N PHE A 129 7.27 -3.90 -17.70
CA PHE A 129 6.15 -3.50 -18.55
C PHE A 129 6.57 -3.27 -20.00
N ALA A 130 7.77 -2.74 -20.25
CA ALA A 130 8.23 -2.44 -21.61
C ALA A 130 8.47 -3.70 -22.44
N PHE A 131 8.86 -4.81 -21.81
CA PHE A 131 9.17 -6.08 -22.46
C PHE A 131 8.19 -7.21 -22.13
N ASP A 132 7.01 -6.89 -21.59
CA ASP A 132 5.96 -7.85 -21.20
C ASP A 132 6.49 -9.01 -20.35
N ARG A 133 7.38 -8.70 -19.39
CA ARG A 133 7.97 -9.70 -18.47
C ARG A 133 7.01 -9.96 -17.31
N GLU A 134 5.93 -10.66 -17.61
CA GLU A 134 4.82 -10.95 -16.67
C GLU A 134 5.25 -11.68 -15.38
N ARG A 135 6.42 -12.31 -15.38
CA ARG A 135 6.97 -13.06 -14.23
C ARG A 135 7.90 -12.24 -13.34
N ASP A 136 8.10 -10.97 -13.64
CA ASP A 136 8.87 -10.09 -12.77
C ASP A 136 8.08 -9.77 -11.50
N LEU A 137 8.78 -9.75 -10.37
CA LEU A 137 8.17 -9.47 -9.08
C LEU A 137 8.07 -7.97 -8.84
N GLY A 138 6.93 -7.54 -8.33
CA GLY A 138 6.78 -6.23 -7.69
C GLY A 138 6.98 -6.32 -6.18
N TYR A 139 7.46 -5.24 -5.59
CA TYR A 139 7.70 -5.13 -4.16
C TYR A 139 6.69 -4.19 -3.53
N LEU A 140 5.98 -4.66 -2.48
CA LEU A 140 5.13 -3.79 -1.68
C LEU A 140 6.02 -2.84 -0.87
N VAL A 141 5.96 -1.55 -1.20
CA VAL A 141 6.76 -0.49 -0.60
C VAL A 141 6.06 0.12 0.61
N ALA A 142 4.76 0.40 0.45
CA ALA A 142 3.96 1.02 1.48
C ALA A 142 2.51 0.53 1.45
N ARG A 143 1.87 0.59 2.62
CA ARG A 143 0.42 0.47 2.80
C ARG A 143 -0.07 1.67 3.58
N VAL A 144 -1.00 2.42 2.99
CA VAL A 144 -1.67 3.55 3.64
C VAL A 144 -3.01 3.04 4.15
N PHE A 145 -3.26 3.22 5.44
CA PHE A 145 -4.50 2.82 6.10
C PHE A 145 -5.29 4.07 6.47
N LEU A 146 -6.56 4.14 6.08
CA LEU A 146 -7.44 5.29 6.38
C LEU A 146 -8.73 4.83 7.05
N ASN A 147 -9.11 5.44 8.17
CA ASN A 147 -10.35 5.09 8.87
C ASN A 147 -11.53 6.00 8.49
N LYS A 148 -12.69 5.77 9.14
CA LYS A 148 -13.95 6.50 8.90
C LYS A 148 -13.87 8.01 9.18
N GLU A 149 -12.94 8.41 10.06
CA GLU A 149 -12.75 9.81 10.50
C GLU A 149 -11.68 10.53 9.66
N GLY A 150 -11.04 9.84 8.71
CA GLY A 150 -9.98 10.42 7.88
C GLY A 150 -8.59 10.38 8.52
N HIS A 151 -8.46 9.70 9.67
CA HIS A 151 -7.17 9.47 10.30
C HIS A 151 -6.44 8.33 9.61
N PHE A 152 -5.13 8.48 9.42
CA PHE A 152 -4.33 7.53 8.70
C PHE A 152 -3.01 7.19 9.37
N PHE A 153 -2.48 6.02 9.00
CA PHE A 153 -1.12 5.63 9.29
C PHE A 153 -0.54 4.89 8.09
N VAL A 154 0.79 4.80 8.03
CA VAL A 154 1.50 4.17 6.93
C VAL A 154 2.38 3.05 7.45
N GLN A 155 2.28 1.88 6.82
CA GLN A 155 3.24 0.80 7.03
C GLN A 155 4.19 0.75 5.84
N GLY A 156 5.48 0.84 6.10
CA GLY A 156 6.54 0.74 5.11
C GLY A 156 7.88 0.49 5.80
N LYS A 157 8.92 0.19 5.03
CA LYS A 157 10.28 0.07 5.58
C LYS A 157 10.92 1.45 5.80
N LYS A 158 11.90 1.54 6.70
CA LYS A 158 12.69 2.75 7.00
C LYS A 158 11.81 3.94 7.42
N GLN A 159 12.08 5.14 6.88
CA GLN A 159 11.48 6.40 7.29
C GLN A 159 9.96 6.45 7.08
N LEU A 160 9.43 5.76 6.05
CA LEU A 160 7.99 5.71 5.75
C LEU A 160 7.15 5.13 6.89
N GLY A 161 7.72 4.17 7.63
CA GLY A 161 7.05 3.55 8.76
C GLY A 161 7.15 4.34 10.07
N PHE A 162 8.06 5.31 10.20
CA PHE A 162 8.23 6.08 11.43
C PHE A 162 7.44 7.40 11.42
N LEU A 163 7.39 8.06 10.25
CA LEU A 163 6.81 9.40 10.09
C LEU A 163 5.30 9.47 10.38
N TYR A 164 4.57 8.35 10.22
CA TYR A 164 3.11 8.33 10.25
C TYR A 164 2.53 7.34 11.27
N ASN A 165 3.20 7.13 12.41
CA ASN A 165 2.73 6.21 13.45
C ASN A 165 1.72 6.82 14.42
N ASP A 166 1.59 8.14 14.46
CA ASP A 166 0.62 8.80 15.34
C ASP A 166 -0.75 8.91 14.68
N LEU A 167 -1.55 7.84 14.82
CA LEU A 167 -2.87 7.78 14.19
C LEU A 167 -3.79 8.93 14.65
N ALA A 168 -3.72 9.35 15.91
CA ALA A 168 -4.65 10.32 16.48
C ALA A 168 -4.45 11.72 15.88
N ASP A 169 -3.20 12.10 15.60
CA ASP A 169 -2.88 13.44 15.08
C ASP A 169 -2.74 13.47 13.55
N ASN A 170 -2.68 12.31 12.89
CA ASN A 170 -2.53 12.21 11.44
C ASN A 170 -3.87 12.18 10.71
N VAL A 171 -4.35 13.36 10.30
CA VAL A 171 -5.49 13.51 9.39
C VAL A 171 -5.00 13.63 7.95
N LEU A 172 -5.58 12.84 7.04
CA LEU A 172 -5.13 12.77 5.65
C LEU A 172 -5.59 13.97 4.83
N GLU A 173 -4.90 15.09 5.01
CA GLU A 173 -5.10 16.33 4.26
C GLU A 173 -4.18 16.43 3.04
N ARG A 174 -4.48 17.38 2.13
CA ARG A 174 -3.71 17.61 0.89
C ARG A 174 -2.20 17.75 1.14
N GLY A 175 -1.80 18.51 2.16
CA GLY A 175 -0.40 18.74 2.50
C GLY A 175 0.31 17.45 2.94
N GLN A 176 -0.31 16.68 3.84
CA GLN A 176 0.23 15.40 4.30
C GLN A 176 0.29 14.35 3.18
N MET A 177 -0.73 14.32 2.31
CA MET A 177 -0.75 13.45 1.13
C MET A 177 0.39 13.80 0.16
N LYS A 178 0.63 15.08 -0.14
CA LYS A 178 1.75 15.50 -1.01
C LYS A 178 3.10 15.09 -0.39
N ALA A 179 3.29 15.31 0.91
CA ALA A 179 4.50 14.90 1.62
C ALA A 179 4.71 13.38 1.57
N LEU A 180 3.65 12.59 1.80
CA LEU A 180 3.68 11.14 1.72
C LEU A 180 4.08 10.66 0.32
N LEU A 181 3.47 11.21 -0.74
CA LEU A 181 3.79 10.86 -2.12
C LEU A 181 5.26 11.15 -2.43
N CYS A 182 5.79 12.31 -2.04
CA CYS A 182 7.21 12.64 -2.20
C CYS A 182 8.11 11.63 -1.46
N SER A 183 7.78 11.28 -0.21
CA SER A 183 8.56 10.28 0.54
C SER A 183 8.54 8.90 -0.11
N ILE A 184 7.40 8.48 -0.67
CA ILE A 184 7.27 7.21 -1.39
C ILE A 184 8.14 7.21 -2.65
N VAL A 185 8.08 8.28 -3.45
CA VAL A 185 8.86 8.38 -4.69
C VAL A 185 10.36 8.40 -4.38
N LEU A 186 10.79 9.16 -3.38
CA LEU A 186 12.19 9.14 -2.93
C LEU A 186 12.64 7.75 -2.47
N TYR A 187 11.82 7.07 -1.68
CA TYR A 187 12.13 5.71 -1.23
C TYR A 187 12.29 4.73 -2.40
N VAL A 188 11.43 4.84 -3.42
CA VAL A 188 11.52 3.99 -4.61
C VAL A 188 12.79 4.28 -5.40
N LEU A 189 13.16 5.55 -5.58
CA LEU A 189 14.38 5.92 -6.30
C LEU A 189 15.66 5.50 -5.57
N ASP A 190 15.61 5.39 -4.23
CA ASP A 190 16.71 4.87 -3.41
C ASP A 190 16.74 3.32 -3.36
N PHE A 191 15.82 2.63 -4.03
CA PHE A 191 15.76 1.17 -4.02
C PHE A 191 16.65 0.57 -5.10
N ASP A 192 17.85 0.11 -4.71
CA ASP A 192 18.76 -0.59 -5.61
C ASP A 192 18.41 -2.08 -5.79
N LEU A 193 18.50 -2.56 -7.03
CA LEU A 193 18.55 -3.99 -7.32
C LEU A 193 19.94 -4.54 -6.95
N LEU A 194 19.99 -5.46 -6.00
CA LEU A 194 21.22 -6.19 -5.69
C LEU A 194 21.39 -7.37 -6.64
N ALA A 195 22.57 -7.48 -7.26
CA ALA A 195 22.94 -8.66 -8.02
C ALA A 195 22.95 -9.90 -7.10
N PRO A 196 22.37 -11.04 -7.52
CA PRO A 196 22.43 -12.25 -6.72
C PRO A 196 23.89 -12.73 -6.58
N PRO A 197 24.26 -13.38 -5.46
CA PRO A 197 25.59 -13.96 -5.31
C PRO A 197 25.91 -14.94 -6.43
N TYR A 198 27.14 -14.89 -6.97
CA TYR A 198 27.57 -15.71 -8.11
C TYR A 198 27.28 -17.21 -7.91
N ASP A 199 27.54 -17.73 -6.72
CA ASP A 199 27.37 -19.16 -6.43
C ASP A 199 25.91 -19.62 -6.57
N GLN A 200 24.94 -18.74 -6.34
CA GLN A 200 23.50 -19.05 -6.47
C GLN A 200 23.03 -19.10 -7.93
N VAL A 201 23.80 -18.54 -8.87
CA VAL A 201 23.47 -18.46 -10.30
C VAL A 201 24.52 -19.13 -11.20
N SER A 202 25.53 -19.78 -10.60
CA SER A 202 26.67 -20.38 -11.31
C SER A 202 26.31 -21.62 -12.13
N GLN A 203 25.17 -22.25 -11.85
CA GLN A 203 24.70 -23.46 -12.53
C GLN A 203 23.32 -23.22 -13.13
N VAL A 204 23.17 -23.52 -14.41
CA VAL A 204 21.93 -23.36 -15.17
C VAL A 204 21.69 -24.62 -15.99
N THR A 205 20.45 -25.10 -16.02
CA THR A 205 20.12 -26.31 -16.79
C THR A 205 19.95 -25.98 -18.27
N VAL A 206 20.07 -26.99 -19.14
CA VAL A 206 19.76 -26.82 -20.58
C VAL A 206 18.29 -26.47 -20.79
N GLU A 207 17.40 -26.91 -19.91
CA GLU A 207 15.98 -26.55 -19.92
C GLU A 207 15.80 -25.06 -19.62
N ASP A 208 16.44 -24.53 -18.57
CA ASP A 208 16.44 -23.11 -18.26
C ASP A 208 16.97 -22.31 -19.47
N MET A 209 18.07 -22.74 -20.10
CA MET A 209 18.62 -22.08 -21.30
C MET A 209 17.69 -22.09 -22.52
N LYS A 210 16.93 -23.17 -22.73
CA LYS A 210 15.93 -23.22 -23.80
C LYS A 210 14.72 -22.33 -23.50
N GLN A 211 14.32 -22.23 -22.23
CA GLN A 211 13.28 -21.29 -21.79
C GLN A 211 13.74 -19.83 -21.95
N LEU A 212 15.04 -19.54 -21.75
CA LEU A 212 15.64 -18.21 -21.98
C LEU A 212 15.64 -17.80 -23.45
N GLY A 213 15.80 -18.74 -24.38
CA GLY A 213 15.75 -18.47 -25.82
C GLY A 213 14.33 -18.33 -26.37
N ALA A 214 13.36 -19.00 -25.76
CA ALA A 214 11.94 -18.97 -26.18
C ALA A 214 11.16 -17.80 -25.55
N HIS A 215 11.60 -17.32 -24.40
CA HIS A 215 11.03 -16.20 -23.68
C HIS A 215 12.17 -15.32 -23.18
N SER A 216 12.14 -14.03 -23.49
CA SER A 216 13.02 -12.98 -22.94
C SER A 216 12.80 -12.80 -21.42
N VAL A 217 12.86 -13.89 -20.66
CA VAL A 217 12.30 -14.09 -19.31
C VAL A 217 13.42 -14.64 -18.42
N LEU A 218 14.45 -13.82 -18.23
CA LEU A 218 15.09 -13.79 -16.93
C LEU A 218 14.23 -12.91 -16.04
N SER A 219 13.38 -13.56 -15.23
CA SER A 219 12.77 -12.90 -14.07
C SER A 219 13.92 -12.47 -13.17
N THR A 220 14.18 -11.17 -13.11
CA THR A 220 15.18 -10.59 -12.20
C THR A 220 14.81 -10.78 -10.72
N GLY A 221 13.65 -11.40 -10.45
CA GLY A 221 13.13 -11.71 -9.13
C GLY A 221 13.19 -13.18 -8.69
N LYS A 222 13.82 -14.11 -9.41
CA LYS A 222 13.97 -15.51 -8.90
C LYS A 222 14.93 -15.58 -7.71
N ARG A 223 14.45 -15.17 -6.54
CA ARG A 223 14.85 -15.73 -5.26
C ARG A 223 14.42 -17.20 -5.27
N LEU A 224 15.35 -18.12 -5.56
CA LEU A 224 15.19 -19.58 -5.42
C LEU A 224 15.05 -20.03 -3.94
N GLY A 225 14.30 -19.28 -3.14
CA GLY A 225 14.10 -19.53 -1.73
C GLY A 225 13.75 -18.27 -0.98
N PHE A 226 12.48 -17.88 -0.97
CA PHE A 226 11.95 -17.03 0.09
C PHE A 226 10.74 -17.70 0.75
N ARG A 227 11.00 -18.37 1.87
CA ARG A 227 10.08 -18.36 3.01
C ARG A 227 10.05 -16.92 3.53
N PHE A 228 8.86 -16.40 3.80
CA PHE A 228 8.70 -15.25 4.68
C PHE A 228 9.37 -15.60 6.02
N GLN A 229 10.51 -14.99 6.30
CA GLN A 229 10.92 -14.71 7.68
C GLN A 229 10.84 -13.19 7.81
N ALA A 230 9.98 -12.76 8.72
CA ALA A 230 10.04 -11.41 9.26
C ALA A 230 11.49 -11.17 9.67
N ASP A 231 12.09 -10.09 9.18
CA ASP A 231 13.39 -9.63 9.66
C ASP A 231 13.27 -9.50 11.18
N ALA A 232 13.96 -10.37 11.91
CA ALA A 232 14.20 -10.17 13.31
C ALA A 232 15.21 -9.03 13.40
N ASP A 233 14.79 -7.93 14.01
CA ASP A 233 15.69 -6.88 14.48
C ASP A 233 16.64 -7.51 15.52
N ASP A 234 17.79 -8.00 15.09
CA ASP A 234 18.95 -8.16 15.97
C ASP A 234 19.60 -6.79 16.13
N VAL A 235 19.13 -6.07 17.14
CA VAL A 235 19.87 -4.99 17.79
C VAL A 235 20.95 -5.65 18.65
N THR A 236 22.20 -5.54 18.22
CA THR A 236 23.35 -5.55 19.14
C THR A 236 23.72 -4.14 19.50
#